data_AF-A0AAD3MZJ5-F1
#
_entry.id   AF-A0AAD3MZJ5-F1
#
_cell.length_a   1.000
_cell.length_b   1.000
_cell.length_c   1.000
_cell.angle_alpha   90.00
_cell.angle_beta   90.00
_cell.angle_gamma   90.00
#
_symmetry.space_group_name_H-M   'P 1'
#
loop_
_entity.id
_entity.type
_entity.pdbx_description
1 polymer ?
#
loop_
_entity_poly.entity_id
_entity_poly.type
_entity_poly.pdbx_seq_one_letter_code
_entity_poly.pdbx_strand_id
1 'polypeptide(L)'
;MLLPPSLPPFNSNVLTIKSVASEHGGQYTCEVNNVVGNVTVMFNVDVKPNIIPYIIAIAAMVGLAVTGGLLLGVGLYYKRYRTGKYSMKDVFRLKAQHVAVPIIEKI
;
A
#
# COMPACT_ATOMS: atom_id res chain seq x y z
N MET A 1 -12.63 -11.36 38.30
CA MET A 1 -11.48 -10.79 37.56
C MET A 1 -11.96 -9.57 36.79
N LEU A 2 -11.08 -8.59 36.65
CA LEU A 2 -11.34 -7.16 36.49
C LEU A 2 -12.21 -6.77 35.29
N LEU A 3 -13.22 -5.93 35.53
CA LEU A 3 -13.99 -5.24 34.49
C LEU A 3 -13.04 -4.27 33.75
N PRO A 4 -13.03 -4.23 32.40
CA PRO A 4 -12.20 -3.28 31.67
C PRO A 4 -12.60 -1.82 31.99
N PRO A 5 -11.63 -0.88 32.07
CA PRO A 5 -11.77 0.41 32.74
C PRO A 5 -12.58 1.49 32.00
N SER A 6 -13.42 1.14 31.03
CA SER A 6 -14.09 2.11 30.15
C SER A 6 -15.61 1.94 30.01
N LEU A 7 -16.24 1.17 30.90
CA LEU A 7 -17.65 0.81 30.76
C LEU A 7 -18.61 1.87 31.34
N PRO A 8 -19.53 2.45 30.53
CA PRO A 8 -20.54 3.39 31.02
C PRO A 8 -21.47 2.73 32.05
N PRO A 9 -22.17 3.51 32.90
CA PRO A 9 -22.94 2.99 34.01
C PRO A 9 -24.00 1.96 33.55
N PHE A 10 -23.97 0.79 34.18
CA PHE A 10 -24.90 -0.33 33.98
C PHE A 10 -26.26 -0.02 34.61
N ASN A 11 -27.05 0.81 33.94
CA ASN A 11 -28.44 1.09 34.35
C ASN A 11 -29.46 0.13 33.68
N SER A 12 -28.99 -0.92 32.98
CA SER A 12 -29.80 -1.86 32.22
C SER A 12 -29.20 -3.27 32.26
N ASN A 13 -30.04 -4.31 32.10
CA ASN A 13 -29.61 -5.71 31.94
C ASN A 13 -28.77 -5.98 30.66
N VAL A 14 -28.56 -4.95 29.83
CA VAL A 14 -27.79 -5.02 28.58
C VAL A 14 -26.44 -4.32 28.74
N LEU A 15 -25.37 -5.04 28.40
CA LEU A 15 -24.01 -4.53 28.26
C LEU A 15 -23.78 -4.04 26.82
N THR A 16 -23.54 -2.74 26.64
CA THR A 16 -23.22 -2.14 25.33
C THR A 16 -21.79 -1.62 25.28
N ILE A 17 -20.98 -2.14 24.37
CA ILE A 17 -19.60 -1.70 24.10
C ILE A 17 -19.60 -0.92 22.78
N LYS A 18 -19.42 0.39 22.82
CA LYS A 18 -19.55 1.27 21.64
C LYS A 18 -18.39 1.14 20.65
N SER A 19 -17.20 0.85 21.15
CA SER A 19 -15.99 0.71 20.34
C SER A 19 -15.29 -0.59 20.70
N VAL A 20 -15.50 -1.62 19.89
CA VAL A 20 -14.96 -2.96 20.12
C VAL A 20 -13.52 -3.02 19.59
N ALA A 21 -12.61 -3.44 20.45
CA ALA A 21 -11.20 -3.73 20.15
C ALA A 21 -10.85 -5.15 20.60
N SER A 22 -9.72 -5.69 20.16
CA SER A 22 -9.33 -7.09 20.44
C SER A 22 -9.33 -7.44 21.93
N GLU A 23 -9.03 -6.48 22.79
CA GLU A 23 -9.06 -6.59 24.26
C GLU A 23 -10.46 -6.82 24.86
N HIS A 24 -11.51 -6.57 24.09
CA HIS A 24 -12.89 -6.84 24.48
C HIS A 24 -13.33 -8.28 24.17
N GLY A 25 -12.48 -9.07 23.49
CA GLY A 25 -12.70 -10.50 23.32
C GLY A 25 -12.44 -11.25 24.63
N GLY A 26 -13.28 -12.24 24.92
CA GLY A 26 -13.14 -13.04 26.13
C GLY A 26 -14.47 -13.51 26.71
N GLN A 27 -14.40 -13.96 27.95
CA GLN A 27 -15.54 -14.52 28.66
C GLN A 27 -16.26 -13.44 29.46
N TYR A 28 -17.56 -13.30 29.19
CA TYR A 28 -18.45 -12.40 29.91
C TYR A 28 -19.41 -13.22 30.77
N THR A 29 -19.61 -12.80 32.01
CA THR A 29 -20.52 -13.46 32.94
C THR A 29 -21.66 -12.53 33.29
N CYS A 30 -22.89 -12.99 33.12
CA CYS A 30 -24.10 -12.34 33.59
C CYS A 30 -24.59 -13.10 34.82
N GLU A 31 -24.72 -12.38 35.94
CA GLU A 31 -25.19 -12.92 37.21
C GLU A 31 -26.40 -12.12 37.67
N VAL A 32 -27.50 -12.80 37.95
CA VAL A 32 -28.76 -12.19 38.38
C VAL A 32 -29.20 -12.87 39.68
N ASN A 33 -29.37 -12.07 40.73
CA ASN A 33 -29.70 -12.55 42.07
C ASN A 33 -30.98 -11.91 42.60
N ASN A 34 -31.79 -12.69 43.32
CA ASN A 34 -32.92 -12.23 44.10
C ASN A 34 -33.02 -13.04 45.41
N VAL A 35 -33.98 -12.73 46.28
CA VAL A 35 -34.17 -13.39 47.60
C VAL A 35 -34.31 -14.92 47.51
N VAL A 36 -34.78 -15.43 46.36
CA VAL A 36 -35.01 -16.86 46.13
C VAL A 36 -33.75 -17.58 45.63
N GLY A 37 -32.80 -16.86 45.03
CA GLY A 37 -31.58 -17.47 44.50
C GLY A 37 -30.91 -16.66 43.38
N ASN A 38 -29.92 -17.30 42.77
CA ASN A 38 -29.00 -16.69 41.80
C ASN A 38 -28.91 -17.54 40.52
N VAL A 39 -28.83 -16.88 39.37
CA VAL A 39 -28.60 -17.48 38.05
C VAL A 39 -27.38 -16.84 37.41
N THR A 40 -26.48 -17.68 36.91
CA THR A 40 -25.25 -17.25 36.23
C THR A 40 -25.21 -17.81 34.81
N VAL A 41 -24.91 -16.96 33.83
CA VAL A 41 -24.76 -17.31 32.41
C VAL A 41 -23.45 -16.76 31.89
N MET A 42 -22.75 -17.54 31.06
CA MET A 42 -21.44 -17.19 30.51
C MET A 42 -21.51 -17.08 28.99
N PHE A 43 -20.90 -16.04 28.43
CA PHE A 43 -20.81 -15.75 27.00
C PHE A 43 -19.34 -15.69 26.58
N ASN A 44 -18.98 -16.41 25.51
CA ASN A 44 -17.66 -16.30 24.92
C ASN A 44 -17.73 -15.36 23.71
N VAL A 45 -17.17 -14.16 23.86
CA VAL A 45 -17.17 -13.12 22.82
C VAL A 45 -15.87 -13.20 22.03
N ASP A 46 -16.00 -13.40 20.72
CA ASP A 46 -14.88 -13.35 19.78
C ASP A 46 -14.89 -12.02 19.01
N VAL A 47 -13.75 -11.33 18.99
CA VAL A 47 -13.59 -10.05 18.29
C VAL A 47 -12.67 -10.26 17.10
N LYS A 48 -13.23 -10.11 15.89
CA LYS A 48 -12.49 -10.29 14.65
C LYS A 48 -11.85 -8.97 14.20
N PRO A 49 -10.54 -8.97 13.88
CA PRO A 49 -9.89 -7.77 13.37
C PRO A 49 -10.40 -7.41 11.97
N ASN A 50 -10.47 -6.12 11.67
CA ASN A 50 -10.76 -5.65 10.32
C ASN A 50 -9.49 -5.69 9.46
N ILE A 51 -9.33 -6.75 8.67
CA ILE A 51 -8.16 -6.98 7.80
C ILE A 51 -8.29 -6.35 6.41
N ILE A 52 -9.45 -5.80 6.05
CA ILE A 52 -9.71 -5.18 4.75
C ILE A 52 -8.67 -4.10 4.38
N PRO A 53 -8.29 -3.14 5.25
CA PRO A 53 -7.32 -2.12 4.88
C PRO A 53 -5.94 -2.71 4.54
N TYR A 54 -5.55 -3.81 5.19
CA TYR A 54 -4.28 -4.49 4.92
C TYR A 54 -4.27 -5.16 3.54
N ILE A 55 -5.37 -5.81 3.16
CA ILE A 55 -5.54 -6.43 1.84
C ILE A 55 -5.43 -5.37 0.73
N ILE A 56 -6.10 -4.22 0.91
CA ILE A 56 -6.06 -3.11 -0.05
C ILE A 56 -4.64 -2.56 -0.18
N ALA A 57 -3.93 -2.37 0.94
CA ALA A 57 -2.55 -1.89 0.93
C ALA A 57 -1.62 -2.83 0.16
N ILE A 58 -1.70 -4.15 0.40
CA ILE A 58 -0.89 -5.13 -0.33
C ILE A 58 -1.21 -5.10 -1.82
N ALA A 59 -2.50 -5.12 -2.18
CA ALA A 59 -2.92 -5.11 -3.58
C ALA A 59 -2.40 -3.86 -4.32
N ALA A 60 -2.44 -2.70 -3.67
CA ALA A 60 -1.90 -1.46 -4.22
C ALA A 60 -0.37 -1.54 -4.42
N MET A 61 0.37 -2.05 -3.43
CA MET A 61 1.83 -2.22 -3.53
C MET A 61 2.21 -3.17 -4.67
N VAL A 62 1.49 -4.27 -4.82
CA VAL A 62 1.70 -5.23 -5.92
C VAL A 62 1.41 -4.57 -7.27
N GLY A 63 0.29 -3.84 -7.38
CA GLY A 63 -0.06 -3.11 -8.60
C GLY A 63 1.02 -2.10 -9.01
N LEU A 64 1.54 -1.32 -8.06
CA LEU A 64 2.63 -0.36 -8.29
C LEU A 64 3.95 -1.04 -8.68
N ALA A 65 4.29 -2.17 -8.06
CA ALA A 65 5.48 -2.93 -8.41
C ALA A 65 5.40 -3.50 -9.84
N VAL A 66 4.25 -4.06 -10.22
CA VAL A 66 4.02 -4.61 -11.57
C VAL A 66 4.08 -3.50 -12.63
N THR A 67 3.36 -2.40 -12.41
CA THR A 67 3.35 -1.26 -13.32
C THR A 67 4.71 -0.58 -13.44
N GLY A 68 5.38 -0.34 -12.32
CA GLY A 68 6.74 0.20 -12.29
C GLY A 68 7.74 -0.72 -12.97
N GLY A 69 7.66 -2.03 -12.72
CA GLY A 69 8.50 -3.04 -13.37
C GLY A 69 8.30 -3.08 -14.88
N LEU A 70 7.05 -3.01 -15.36
CA LEU A 70 6.74 -2.95 -16.79
C LEU A 70 7.30 -1.67 -17.43
N LEU A 71 7.08 -0.50 -16.82
CA LEU A 71 7.58 0.77 -17.32
C LEU A 71 9.11 0.83 -17.35
N LEU A 72 9.77 0.35 -16.29
CA LEU A 72 11.23 0.24 -16.24
C LEU A 72 11.75 -0.73 -17.29
N GLY A 73 11.12 -1.90 -17.44
CA GLY A 73 11.47 -2.90 -18.45
C GLY A 73 11.37 -2.33 -19.87
N VAL A 74 10.25 -1.68 -20.21
CA VAL A 74 10.03 -1.02 -21.50
C VAL A 74 11.02 0.13 -21.71
N GLY A 75 11.26 0.95 -20.68
CA GLY A 75 12.22 2.06 -20.74
C GLY A 75 13.65 1.59 -20.99
N LEU A 76 14.09 0.54 -20.29
CA LEU A 76 15.40 -0.08 -20.49
C LEU A 76 15.51 -0.74 -21.87
N TYR A 77 14.47 -1.44 -22.31
CA TYR A 77 14.39 -2.03 -23.64
C TYR A 77 14.55 -0.96 -24.72
N TYR A 78 13.77 0.12 -24.64
CA TYR A 78 13.83 1.23 -25.60
C TYR A 78 15.19 1.92 -25.58
N LYS A 79 15.76 2.16 -24.39
CA LYS A 79 17.11 2.73 -24.23
C LYS A 79 18.16 1.84 -24.90
N ARG A 80 18.10 0.52 -24.71
CA ARG A 80 19.02 -0.45 -25.32
C ARG A 80 18.93 -0.43 -26.85
N TYR A 81 17.71 -0.43 -27.39
CA TYR A 81 17.48 -0.38 -28.84
C TYR A 81 18.04 0.91 -29.47
N ARG A 82 17.85 2.07 -28.83
CA ARG A 82 18.37 3.35 -29.34
C ARG A 82 19.90 3.40 -29.37
N THR A 83 20.58 2.87 -28.35
CA THR A 83 22.05 2.87 -28.28
C THR A 83 22.71 2.08 -29.42
N GLY A 84 21.98 1.15 -30.06
CA GLY A 84 22.52 0.33 -31.16
C GLY A 84 22.56 1.01 -32.55
N LYS A 85 21.94 2.18 -32.75
CA LYS A 85 21.70 2.74 -34.10
C LYS A 85 22.39 4.07 -34.43
N TYR A 86 23.23 4.61 -33.53
CA TYR A 86 23.96 5.86 -33.78
C TYR A 86 25.47 5.60 -33.93
N SER A 87 25.94 5.43 -35.17
CA SER A 87 27.36 5.64 -35.50
C SER A 87 27.58 7.14 -35.67
N MET A 88 28.17 7.81 -34.67
CA MET A 88 28.50 9.25 -34.71
C MET A 88 29.59 9.62 -35.75
N LYS A 89 29.98 8.68 -36.63
CA LYS A 89 31.09 8.86 -37.58
C LYS A 89 30.73 9.72 -38.79
N ASP A 90 29.45 9.88 -39.09
CA ASP A 90 29.01 10.59 -40.30
C ASP A 90 28.96 12.12 -40.14
N VAL A 91 28.82 12.62 -38.89
CA VAL A 91 28.85 14.07 -38.61
C VAL A 91 30.26 14.65 -38.76
N PHE A 92 31.30 13.86 -38.46
CA PHE A 92 32.70 14.31 -38.62
C PHE A 92 33.18 14.31 -40.08
N ARG A 93 32.54 13.56 -40.99
CA ARG A 93 32.90 13.52 -42.42
C ARG A 93 32.49 14.77 -43.20
N LEU A 94 31.41 15.44 -42.80
CA LEU A 94 30.90 16.65 -43.49
C LEU A 94 31.74 17.90 -43.25
N LYS A 95 32.48 17.98 -42.13
CA LYS A 95 33.30 19.16 -41.81
C LYS A 95 34.68 19.16 -42.47
N ALA A 96 35.10 18.07 -43.13
CA ALA A 96 36.47 17.91 -43.63
C ALA A 96 36.66 18.25 -45.13
N GLN A 97 35.60 18.61 -45.86
CA GLN A 97 35.71 19.02 -47.27
C GLN A 97 35.45 20.52 -47.40
N HIS A 98 36.45 21.34 -47.09
CA HIS A 98 36.53 22.70 -47.61
C HIS A 98 37.68 22.69 -48.60
N VAL A 99 37.37 22.50 -49.88
CA VAL A 99 38.34 22.63 -50.97
C VAL A 99 38.50 24.13 -51.22
N ALA A 100 39.73 24.64 -51.12
CA ALA A 100 40.04 26.04 -51.40
C ALA A 100 39.78 26.33 -52.89
N VAL A 101 38.95 27.35 -53.16
CA VAL A 101 38.72 27.88 -54.51
C VAL A 101 39.87 28.84 -54.84
N PRO A 102 40.63 28.65 -55.93
CA PRO A 102 41.66 29.59 -56.32
C PRO A 102 41.03 30.89 -56.81
N ILE A 103 41.44 32.01 -56.21
CA ILE A 103 41.07 33.37 -56.64
C ILE A 103 41.94 33.70 -57.87
N ILE A 104 41.33 33.81 -59.04
CA ILE A 104 41.99 34.35 -60.24
C ILE A 104 41.82 35.87 -60.21
N GLU A 105 42.94 36.57 -60.01
CA GLU A 105 43.07 38.03 -60.11
C GLU A 105 43.08 38.41 -61.59
N LYS A 106 42.21 39.35 -62.00
CA LYS A 106 42.14 39.84 -63.38
C LYS A 106 42.46 41.33 -63.42
N ILE A 107 43.56 41.62 -64.12
CA ILE A 107 44.14 42.93 -64.48
C ILE A 107 43.12 43.84 -65.16
#